data_AF-A0A4R9JRP1-F1
#
_entry.id   AF-A0A4R9JRP1-F1
#
_cell.length_a   1.000
_cell.length_b   1.000
_cell.length_c   1.000
_cell.angle_alpha   90.00
_cell.angle_beta   90.00
_cell.angle_gamma   90.00
#
_symmetry.space_group_name_H-M   'P 1'
#
loop_
_entity.id
_entity.type
_entity.pdbx_description
1 polymer ?
#
loop_
_entity_poly.entity_id
_entity_poly.type
_entity_poly.pdbx_seq_one_letter_code
_entity_poly.pdbx_strand_id
1 'polypeptide(L)' 'MKTDNNKEFTREDFMLFFRDDQKLNSLTNDDRIEAFQTILAGSSDITKELLDGILKDYSISTIEIVEITNE' A
#
# COMPACT_ATOMS: atom_id res chain seq x y z
N MET A 1 -15.05 -26.20 -25.04
CA MET A 1 -14.36 -25.84 -23.79
C MET A 1 -15.12 -24.67 -23.20
N LYS A 2 -15.86 -24.86 -22.10
CA LYS A 2 -16.58 -23.76 -21.45
C LYS A 2 -15.58 -23.07 -20.51
N THR A 3 -14.95 -22.01 -21.01
CA THR A 3 -14.23 -21.04 -20.18
C THR A 3 -15.27 -20.08 -19.64
N ASP A 4 -15.65 -20.24 -18.38
CA ASP A 4 -16.30 -19.19 -17.58
C ASP A 4 -16.34 -19.65 -16.12
N ASN A 5 -15.23 -19.43 -15.42
CA ASN A 5 -15.27 -19.23 -13.97
C ASN A 5 -14.88 -17.78 -13.75
N ASN A 6 -15.78 -16.87 -14.10
CA ASN A 6 -15.65 -15.46 -13.75
C ASN A 6 -15.88 -15.34 -12.24
N LYS A 7 -14.93 -15.84 -11.46
CA LYS A 7 -14.96 -15.71 -10.00
C LYS A 7 -14.75 -14.23 -9.72
N GLU A 8 -15.79 -13.59 -9.22
CA GLU A 8 -15.74 -12.19 -8.84
C GLU A 8 -14.59 -11.98 -7.87
N PHE A 9 -13.71 -11.03 -8.18
CA PHE A 9 -12.58 -10.71 -7.33
C PHE A 9 -13.10 -9.98 -6.10
N THR A 10 -13.10 -10.65 -4.95
CA THR A 10 -13.66 -10.10 -3.72
C THR A 10 -12.62 -9.27 -2.97
N ARG A 11 -13.10 -8.42 -2.04
CA ARG A 11 -12.24 -7.78 -1.04
C ARG A 11 -11.38 -8.79 -0.30
N GLU A 12 -11.91 -9.98 0.00
CA GLU A 12 -11.19 -11.02 0.71
C GLU A 12 -10.04 -11.58 -0.13
N ASP A 13 -10.27 -11.83 -1.42
CA ASP A 13 -9.22 -12.29 -2.35
C ASP A 13 -8.07 -11.27 -2.42
N PHE A 14 -8.39 -9.97 -2.48
CA PHE A 14 -7.38 -8.89 -2.42
C PHE A 14 -6.61 -8.90 -1.11
N MET A 15 -7.31 -8.88 0.03
CA MET A 15 -6.66 -8.81 1.34
C MET A 15 -5.83 -10.07 1.65
N LEU A 16 -6.23 -11.24 1.15
CA LEU A 16 -5.45 -12.47 1.27
C LEU A 16 -4.14 -12.38 0.48
N PHE A 17 -4.17 -11.80 -0.73
CA PHE A 17 -2.95 -11.58 -1.51
C PHE A 17 -1.96 -10.66 -0.77
N PHE A 18 -2.44 -9.52 -0.25
CA PHE A 18 -1.57 -8.53 0.40
C PHE A 18 -1.04 -8.98 1.77
N ARG A 19 -1.68 -9.94 2.43
CA ARG A 19 -1.23 -10.51 3.72
C ARG A 19 -0.30 -11.70 3.58
N ASP A 20 -0.11 -12.20 2.36
CA ASP A 20 0.81 -13.30 2.08
C ASP A 20 2.19 -12.75 1.73
N ASP A 21 3.13 -12.85 2.66
CA ASP A 21 4.51 -12.39 2.48
C ASP A 21 5.19 -13.03 1.26
N GLN A 22 4.86 -14.29 0.91
CA GLN A 22 5.45 -14.94 -0.26
C GLN A 22 4.97 -14.30 -1.55
N LYS A 23 3.70 -13.91 -1.61
CA LYS A 23 3.12 -13.19 -2.76
C LYS A 23 3.67 -11.78 -2.83
N LEU A 24 3.72 -11.07 -1.71
CA LEU A 24 4.29 -9.73 -1.67
C LEU A 24 5.77 -9.75 -2.09
N ASN A 25 6.53 -10.75 -1.67
CA ASN A 25 7.92 -10.96 -2.06
C ASN A 25 8.16 -11.34 -3.52
N SER A 26 7.11 -11.73 -4.26
CA SER A 26 7.21 -11.93 -5.70
C SER A 26 7.15 -10.64 -6.51
N LEU A 27 6.74 -9.52 -5.91
CA LEU A 27 6.65 -8.22 -6.55
C LEU A 27 8.02 -7.52 -6.57
N THR A 28 8.33 -6.87 -7.69
CA THR A 28 9.49 -5.98 -7.79
C THR A 28 9.28 -4.72 -6.95
N ASN A 29 10.35 -3.96 -6.72
CA ASN A 29 10.24 -2.68 -6.01
C ASN A 29 9.33 -1.70 -6.76
N ASP A 30 9.40 -1.68 -8.09
CA ASP A 30 8.56 -0.80 -8.92
C ASP A 30 7.08 -1.17 -8.80
N ASP A 31 6.75 -2.46 -8.86
CA ASP A 31 5.36 -2.95 -8.68
C ASP A 31 4.80 -2.55 -7.31
N ARG A 32 5.63 -2.63 -6.26
CA ARG A 32 5.23 -2.25 -4.90
C ARG A 32 4.97 -0.75 -4.78
N ILE A 33 5.79 0.07 -5.42
CA ILE A 33 5.62 1.53 -5.45
C ILE A 33 4.32 1.88 -6.18
N GLU A 34 4.07 1.28 -7.35
CA GLU A 34 2.85 1.48 -8.14
C GLU A 34 1.60 1.09 -7.34
N ALA A 35 1.60 -0.09 -6.72
CA ALA A 35 0.49 -0.56 -5.89
C ALA A 35 0.20 0.41 -4.73
N PHE A 36 1.23 0.84 -3.99
CA PHE A 36 1.07 1.78 -2.89
C PHE A 36 0.50 3.13 -3.35
N GLN A 37 1.00 3.67 -4.48
CA GLN A 37 0.52 4.93 -5.05
C GLN A 37 -0.91 4.85 -5.58
N THR A 38 -1.39 3.65 -5.93
CA THR A 38 -2.73 3.45 -6.52
C THR A 38 -3.80 3.14 -5.47
N ILE A 39 -3.46 2.48 -4.35
CA ILE A 39 -4.43 2.01 -3.34
C ILE A 39 -4.93 3.14 -2.43
N LEU A 40 -4.10 4.14 -2.14
CA LEU A 40 -4.46 5.23 -1.25
C LEU A 40 -5.51 6.15 -1.90
N ALA A 41 -6.54 6.53 -1.15
CA ALA A 41 -7.60 7.45 -1.60
C ALA A 41 -7.11 8.92 -1.71
N GLY A 42 -5.81 9.17 -1.53
CA GLY A 42 -5.19 10.48 -1.62
C GLY A 42 -5.10 11.18 -0.27
N SER A 43 -5.50 12.45 -0.22
CA SER A 43 -5.25 13.34 0.92
C SER A 43 -5.88 12.90 2.24
N SER A 44 -6.94 12.08 2.21
CA SER A 44 -7.57 11.55 3.43
C SER A 44 -6.72 10.49 4.13
N ASP A 45 -5.94 9.75 3.36
CA ASP A 45 -5.19 8.60 3.86
C ASP A 45 -3.75 8.99 4.23
N ILE A 46 -3.22 10.03 3.58
CA ILE A 46 -1.86 10.53 3.81
C ILE A 46 -1.87 11.50 5.00
N THR A 47 -1.72 10.95 6.21
CA THR A 47 -1.55 11.74 7.44
C THR A 47 -0.09 11.78 7.89
N LYS A 48 0.26 12.76 8.72
CA LYS A 48 1.60 12.84 9.31
C LYS A 48 1.92 11.57 10.10
N GLU A 49 0.98 11.05 10.89
CA GLU A 49 1.18 9.83 11.68
C GLU A 49 1.47 8.60 10.80
N LEU A 50 0.75 8.45 9.68
CA LEU A 50 1.00 7.35 8.75
C LEU A 50 2.42 7.43 8.18
N LEU A 51 2.81 8.61 7.68
CA LEU A 51 4.12 8.79 7.06
C LEU A 51 5.27 8.64 8.08
N ASP A 52 5.15 9.24 9.26
CA ASP A 52 6.13 9.06 10.35
C ASP A 52 6.26 7.59 10.76
N GLY A 53 5.13 6.86 10.83
CA GLY A 53 5.10 5.43 11.12
C GLY A 53 5.85 4.61 10.07
N ILE A 54 5.59 4.88 8.78
CA ILE A 54 6.31 4.24 7.66
C ILE A 54 7.82 4.49 7.79
N LEU A 55 8.26 5.73 7.92
CA LEU A 55 9.69 6.05 8.03
C LEU A 55 10.35 5.29 9.19
N LYS A 56 9.67 5.20 10.33
CA LYS A 56 10.13 4.44 11.50
C LYS A 56 10.25 2.94 11.22
N ASP A 57 9.24 2.33 10.62
CA ASP A 57 9.22 0.89 10.32
C ASP A 57 10.33 0.50 9.34
N TYR A 58 10.66 1.38 8.40
CA TYR A 58 11.77 1.21 7.45
C TYR A 58 13.12 1.73 7.99
N SER A 59 13.18 2.19 9.25
CA SER A 59 14.40 2.74 9.87
C SER A 59 15.03 3.89 9.07
N ILE A 60 14.21 4.70 8.41
CA ILE A 60 14.63 5.87 7.63
C ILE A 60 14.69 7.08 8.57
N SER A 61 15.91 7.55 8.87
CA SER A 61 16.15 8.75 9.69
C SER A 61 16.59 9.97 8.87
N THR A 62 16.69 9.82 7.55
CA THR A 62 17.16 10.87 6.63
C THR A 62 16.04 11.79 6.13
N ILE A 63 14.78 11.50 6.47
CA ILE A 63 13.58 12.24 6.05
C ILE A 63 12.78 12.60 7.31
N GLU A 64 12.24 13.82 7.35
CA GLU A 64 11.37 14.33 8.42
C GLU A 64 10.05 14.83 7.81
N ILE A 65 8.92 14.47 8.43
CA ILE A 65 7.58 14.90 8.00
C ILE A 65 7.13 16.10 8.86
N VAL A 66 6.79 17.20 8.19
CA VAL A 66 6.29 18.42 8.84
C VAL A 66 4.84 18.65 8.42
N GLU A 67 3.94 18.74 9.39
CA GLU A 67 2.55 19.14 9.15
C GLU A 67 2.45 20.67 9.13
N ILE A 68 1.81 21.20 8.10
CA ILE A 68 1.59 22.64 7.94
C ILE A 68 0.14 22.92 8.30
N THR A 69 -0.08 23.48 9.50
CA THR A 69 -1.35 24.11 9.85
C THR A 69 -1.40 25.50 9.23
N ASN A 70 -2.30 25.72 8.28
CA ASN A 70 -2.64 27.08 7.84
C ASN A 70 -3.57 27.69 8.89
N GLU A 71 -3.12 28.78 9.53
CA GLU A 71 -3.97 29.65 10.37
C GLU A 71 -5.06 30.36 9.56
#